data_AF-A0A9E1F6Q6-F1
#
_entry.id   AF-A0A9E1F6Q6-F1
#
_cell.length_a   1.000
_cell.length_b   1.000
_cell.length_c   1.000
_cell.angle_alpha   90.00
_cell.angle_beta   90.00
_cell.angle_gamma   90.00
#
_symmetry.space_group_name_H-M   'P 1'
#
loop_
_entity.id
_entity.type
_entity.pdbx_description
1 polymer ?
#
loop_
_entity_poly.entity_id
_entity_poly.type
_entity_poly.pdbx_seq_one_letter_code
_entity_poly.pdbx_strand_id
1 'polypeptide(L)'
;MDLSKYASALPYPDVEVEKNIAESKLLMPVYSGSTGELTAVTTYIFQTYVTPKYPEIQEALKGIAITEMLHHKLLGETIYKLGGYPVMGARTYWNGSFANYTLSPQKYLRENVLAEQNAIMNYERTILNLSSDSVKMLLERIILDEEVHIKIFKRLLKDHFDVECESRQ
;
A
#
# COMPACT_ATOMS: atom_id res chain seq x y z
N MET A 1 0.90 -12.32 14.15
CA MET A 1 0.22 -12.79 12.93
C MET A 1 1.32 -13.06 11.91
N ASP A 2 1.25 -14.19 11.21
CA ASP A 2 2.23 -14.52 10.18
C ASP A 2 1.90 -13.75 8.90
N LEU A 3 2.73 -12.76 8.56
CA LEU A 3 2.53 -11.89 7.39
C LEU A 3 3.05 -12.53 6.10
N SER A 4 3.69 -13.71 6.14
CA SER A 4 4.23 -14.38 4.96
C SER A 4 3.18 -14.70 3.89
N LYS A 5 1.88 -14.67 4.25
CA LYS A 5 0.75 -14.82 3.33
C LYS A 5 0.37 -13.54 2.58
N TYR A 6 0.73 -12.38 3.12
CA TYR A 6 0.28 -11.06 2.68
C TYR A 6 1.44 -10.14 2.32
N ALA A 7 2.63 -10.69 2.18
CA ALA A 7 3.85 -10.00 1.81
C ALA A 7 4.80 -11.00 1.15
N SER A 8 5.72 -10.52 0.33
CA SER A 8 6.85 -11.29 -0.17
C SER A 8 7.72 -11.79 0.98
N ALA A 9 8.35 -12.96 0.78
CA ALA A 9 9.23 -13.57 1.78
C ALA A 9 10.60 -12.88 1.88
N LEU A 10 10.92 -11.96 0.95
CA LEU A 10 12.18 -11.22 0.98
C LEU A 10 12.19 -10.23 2.17
N PRO A 11 13.33 -10.05 2.85
CA PRO A 11 13.44 -9.07 3.91
C PRO A 11 13.35 -7.64 3.37
N TYR A 12 12.90 -6.68 4.19
CA TYR A 12 13.07 -5.26 3.89
C TYR A 12 14.53 -4.85 4.05
N PRO A 13 15.09 -4.04 3.14
CA PRO A 13 16.46 -3.57 3.26
C PRO A 13 16.58 -2.53 4.38
N ASP A 14 17.77 -2.45 4.97
CA ASP A 14 18.11 -1.32 5.82
C ASP A 14 18.27 -0.05 4.98
N VAL A 15 17.63 1.03 5.42
CA VAL A 15 17.73 2.33 4.75
C VAL A 15 18.76 3.21 5.45
N GLU A 16 19.94 3.29 4.83
CA GLU A 16 21.02 4.20 5.19
C GLU A 16 21.07 5.36 4.20
N VAL A 17 20.86 6.58 4.70
CA VAL A 17 20.76 7.79 3.90
C VAL A 17 21.38 8.97 4.64
N GLU A 18 21.98 9.89 3.87
CA GLU A 18 22.25 11.24 4.37
C GLU A 18 20.95 12.07 4.36
N LYS A 19 20.96 13.19 5.07
CA LYS A 19 19.80 14.10 5.06
C LYS A 19 19.61 14.68 3.65
N ASN A 20 18.42 14.44 3.09
CA ASN A 20 17.99 15.00 1.82
C ASN A 20 16.49 15.36 1.88
N ILE A 21 16.20 16.60 2.28
CA ILE A 21 14.84 17.13 2.45
C ILE A 21 14.06 17.13 1.12
N ALA A 22 14.74 17.21 -0.03
CA ALA A 22 14.08 17.15 -1.32
C ALA A 22 13.52 15.74 -1.57
N GLU A 23 14.32 14.70 -1.33
CA GLU A 23 13.87 13.31 -1.44
C GLU A 23 12.82 12.95 -0.40
N SER A 24 12.91 13.46 0.83
CA SER A 24 11.89 13.21 1.84
C SER A 24 10.49 13.66 1.36
N LYS A 25 10.42 14.74 0.59
CA LYS A 25 9.16 15.25 0.02
C LYS A 25 8.62 14.38 -1.12
N LEU A 26 9.49 13.67 -1.84
CA LEU A 26 9.08 12.74 -2.90
C LEU A 26 8.34 11.52 -2.33
N LEU A 27 8.63 11.14 -1.09
CA LEU A 27 7.97 10.00 -0.42
C LEU A 27 6.60 10.35 0.17
N MET A 28 6.31 11.64 0.44
CA MET A 28 5.07 12.05 1.10
C MET A 28 3.78 11.58 0.40
N PRO A 29 3.67 11.61 -0.96
CA PRO A 29 2.48 11.11 -1.66
C PRO A 29 2.22 9.62 -1.46
N VAL A 30 3.27 8.78 -1.49
CA VAL A 30 3.14 7.32 -1.27
C VAL A 30 2.98 6.98 0.21
N TYR A 31 3.52 7.79 1.12
CA TYR A 31 3.36 7.62 2.57
C TYR A 31 1.94 7.92 3.07
N SER A 32 1.43 9.13 2.86
CA SER A 32 0.14 9.58 3.43
C SER A 32 -0.64 10.49 2.49
N GLY A 33 -0.40 10.38 1.18
CA GLY A 33 -1.25 10.99 0.17
C GLY A 33 -2.62 10.29 0.06
N SER A 34 -3.50 10.84 -0.79
CA SER A 34 -4.84 10.29 -1.00
C SER A 34 -4.84 8.87 -1.59
N THR A 35 -3.73 8.45 -2.21
CA THR A 35 -3.52 7.11 -2.77
C THR A 35 -2.25 6.46 -2.19
N GLY A 36 -1.87 6.84 -0.98
CA GLY A 36 -0.69 6.28 -0.27
C GLY A 36 -1.08 5.31 0.83
N GLU A 37 -0.08 4.82 1.57
CA GLU A 37 -0.21 3.75 2.57
C GLU A 37 -1.27 4.04 3.63
N LEU A 38 -1.37 5.28 4.12
CA LEU A 38 -2.39 5.64 5.11
C LEU A 38 -3.82 5.46 4.57
N THR A 39 -4.05 5.74 3.29
CA THR A 39 -5.35 5.48 2.66
C THR A 39 -5.60 3.99 2.50
N ALA A 40 -4.59 3.20 2.11
CA ALA A 40 -4.72 1.75 1.96
C ALA A 40 -5.06 1.09 3.31
N VAL A 41 -4.29 1.40 4.36
CA VAL A 41 -4.54 0.95 5.75
C VAL A 41 -5.98 1.23 6.18
N THR A 42 -6.41 2.48 6.08
CA THR A 42 -7.73 2.88 6.59
C THR A 42 -8.87 2.31 5.75
N THR A 43 -8.67 2.18 4.44
CA THR A 43 -9.61 1.53 3.52
C THR A 43 -9.79 0.06 3.87
N TYR A 44 -8.69 -0.69 3.99
CA TYR A 44 -8.77 -2.14 4.23
C TYR A 44 -9.29 -2.45 5.63
N ILE A 45 -8.91 -1.68 6.65
CA ILE A 45 -9.50 -1.75 7.99
C ILE A 45 -11.01 -1.53 7.93
N PHE A 46 -11.48 -0.47 7.27
CA PHE A 46 -12.92 -0.22 7.13
C PHE A 46 -13.62 -1.42 6.47
N GLN A 47 -13.05 -1.93 5.38
CA GLN A 47 -13.59 -3.07 4.65
C GLN A 47 -13.66 -4.33 5.52
N THR A 48 -12.75 -4.55 6.49
CA THR A 48 -12.89 -5.65 7.45
C THR A 48 -14.18 -5.57 8.25
N TYR A 49 -14.61 -4.37 8.66
CA TYR A 49 -15.79 -4.18 9.49
C TYR A 49 -17.09 -4.50 8.73
N VAL A 50 -17.11 -4.25 7.43
CA VAL A 50 -18.29 -4.44 6.57
C VAL A 50 -18.30 -5.78 5.83
N THR A 51 -17.36 -6.68 6.13
CA THR A 51 -17.21 -8.00 5.46
C THR A 51 -17.44 -9.24 6.35
N PRO A 52 -18.25 -9.21 7.43
CA PRO A 52 -18.39 -10.38 8.31
C PRO A 52 -18.99 -11.62 7.62
N LYS A 53 -19.67 -11.43 6.48
CA LYS A 53 -20.26 -12.53 5.69
C LYS A 53 -19.24 -13.35 4.90
N TYR A 54 -18.03 -12.83 4.69
CA TYR A 54 -16.98 -13.50 3.92
C TYR A 54 -15.70 -13.58 4.76
N PRO A 55 -15.59 -14.57 5.67
CA PRO A 55 -14.48 -14.65 6.63
C PRO A 55 -13.10 -14.69 5.97
N GLU A 56 -12.97 -15.35 4.82
CA GLU A 56 -11.70 -15.40 4.08
C GLU A 56 -11.30 -14.02 3.52
N ILE A 57 -12.25 -13.28 2.93
CA ILE A 57 -12.02 -11.92 2.45
C ILE A 57 -11.66 -11.01 3.63
N GLN A 58 -12.38 -11.13 4.73
CA GLN A 58 -12.15 -10.34 5.94
C GLN A 58 -10.75 -10.58 6.52
N GLU A 59 -10.31 -11.84 6.61
CA GLU A 59 -8.97 -12.18 7.12
C GLU A 59 -7.86 -11.71 6.17
N ALA A 60 -8.09 -11.79 4.85
CA ALA A 60 -7.15 -11.27 3.87
C ALA A 60 -7.01 -9.73 3.95
N LEU A 61 -8.13 -9.00 4.03
CA LEU A 61 -8.13 -7.54 4.21
C LEU A 61 -7.39 -7.13 5.48
N LYS A 62 -7.58 -7.86 6.59
CA LYS A 62 -6.88 -7.61 7.85
C LYS A 62 -5.38 -7.84 7.71
N GLY A 63 -4.99 -8.93 7.05
CA GLY A 63 -3.59 -9.26 6.80
C GLY A 63 -2.89 -8.20 5.98
N ILE A 64 -3.49 -7.83 4.84
CA ILE A 64 -2.98 -6.78 3.94
C ILE A 64 -2.91 -5.45 4.67
N ALA A 65 -3.96 -5.05 5.43
CA ALA A 65 -3.92 -3.81 6.21
C ALA A 65 -2.73 -3.75 7.20
N ILE A 66 -2.31 -4.87 7.78
CA ILE A 66 -1.13 -4.93 8.65
C ILE A 66 0.16 -4.79 7.83
N THR A 67 0.23 -5.37 6.64
CA THR A 67 1.34 -5.14 5.70
C THR A 67 1.44 -3.65 5.33
N GLU A 68 0.33 -2.98 5.00
CA GLU A 68 0.34 -1.54 4.70
C GLU A 68 0.74 -0.68 5.91
N MET A 69 0.39 -1.10 7.13
CA MET A 69 0.88 -0.42 8.33
C MET A 69 2.41 -0.52 8.46
N LEU A 70 3.01 -1.61 8.00
CA LEU A 70 4.46 -1.77 7.95
C LEU A 70 5.07 -0.89 6.84
N HIS A 71 4.47 -0.84 5.66
CA HIS A 71 4.89 0.09 4.59
C HIS A 71 4.87 1.54 5.06
N HIS A 72 3.74 1.95 5.68
CA HIS A 72 3.57 3.27 6.27
C HIS A 72 4.67 3.60 7.29
N LYS A 73 4.97 2.67 8.20
CA LYS A 73 6.08 2.80 9.16
C LYS A 73 7.42 2.99 8.47
N LEU A 74 7.77 2.12 7.51
CA LEU A 74 9.06 2.14 6.81
C LEU A 74 9.26 3.45 6.06
N LEU A 75 8.23 3.95 5.38
CA LEU A 75 8.25 5.23 4.70
C LEU A 75 8.37 6.39 5.69
N GLY A 76 7.60 6.39 6.78
CA GLY A 76 7.67 7.43 7.82
C GLY A 76 9.04 7.54 8.46
N GLU A 77 9.66 6.40 8.81
CA GLU A 77 11.03 6.31 9.31
C GLU A 77 12.04 6.83 8.28
N THR A 78 11.88 6.46 7.00
CA THR A 78 12.74 6.92 5.91
C THR A 78 12.63 8.43 5.68
N ILE A 79 11.41 8.98 5.66
CA ILE A 79 11.16 10.43 5.57
C ILE A 79 11.90 11.17 6.69
N TYR A 80 11.84 10.65 7.92
CA TYR A 80 12.51 11.25 9.06
C TYR A 80 14.04 11.16 8.95
N LYS A 81 14.58 10.01 8.53
CA LYS A 81 16.03 9.83 8.28
C LYS A 81 16.56 10.81 7.22
N LEU A 82 15.79 11.07 6.16
CA LEU A 82 16.09 12.06 5.13
C LEU A 82 15.99 13.52 5.64
N GLY A 83 15.62 13.75 6.90
CA GLY A 83 15.51 15.08 7.51
C GLY A 83 14.16 15.76 7.31
N GLY A 84 13.16 15.04 6.77
CA GLY A 84 11.78 15.50 6.70
C GLY A 84 10.99 15.22 7.97
N TYR A 85 9.73 15.66 7.98
CA TYR A 85 8.76 15.32 9.03
C TYR A 85 7.59 14.57 8.38
N PRO A 86 7.30 13.33 8.81
CA PRO A 86 6.25 12.49 8.23
C PRO A 86 4.87 12.92 8.73
N VAL A 87 4.48 14.15 8.41
CA VAL A 87 3.11 14.66 8.65
C VAL A 87 2.11 13.79 7.90
N MET A 88 0.97 13.49 8.51
CA MET A 88 -0.08 12.64 7.92
C MET A 88 -0.78 13.39 6.78
N GLY A 89 -0.13 13.44 5.62
CA GLY A 89 -0.59 14.15 4.43
C GLY A 89 0.50 14.25 3.37
N ALA A 90 0.16 14.86 2.24
CA ALA A 90 1.12 15.18 1.18
C ALA A 90 0.94 16.64 0.74
N ARG A 91 0.24 16.88 -0.39
CA ARG A 91 -0.15 18.24 -0.81
C ARG A 91 -1.14 18.89 0.15
N THR A 92 -1.99 18.08 0.77
CA THR A 92 -2.94 18.46 1.81
C THR A 92 -2.82 17.47 2.96
N TYR A 93 -3.30 17.85 4.14
CA TYR A 93 -3.49 16.88 5.23
C TYR A 93 -4.38 15.74 4.76
N TRP A 94 -4.00 14.54 5.18
CA TRP A 94 -4.84 13.37 5.02
C TRP A 94 -6.13 13.58 5.82
N ASN A 95 -7.25 13.16 5.26
CA ASN A 95 -8.53 13.17 5.96
C ASN A 95 -9.35 11.95 5.56
N GLY A 96 -10.34 11.62 6.39
CA GLY A 96 -11.13 10.40 6.27
C GLY A 96 -11.90 10.25 4.95
N SER A 97 -12.03 11.30 4.12
CA SER A 97 -12.71 11.19 2.82
C SER A 97 -11.90 10.43 1.76
N PHE A 98 -10.59 10.20 1.98
CA PHE A 98 -9.76 9.45 1.03
C PHE A 98 -9.97 7.94 1.10
N ALA A 99 -10.46 7.41 2.22
CA ALA A 99 -10.75 5.99 2.33
C ALA A 99 -11.92 5.58 1.42
N ASN A 100 -11.86 4.37 0.88
CA ASN A 100 -12.94 3.83 0.06
C ASN A 100 -14.01 3.17 0.94
N TYR A 101 -15.20 3.79 0.98
CA TYR A 101 -16.35 3.32 1.76
C TYR A 101 -17.37 2.47 0.96
N THR A 102 -16.99 1.94 -0.20
CA THR A 102 -17.82 0.98 -0.95
C THR A 102 -18.16 -0.22 -0.08
N LEU A 103 -19.45 -0.58 0.00
CA LEU A 103 -19.94 -1.67 0.85
C LEU A 103 -20.01 -3.04 0.15
N SER A 104 -20.03 -3.07 -1.19
CA SER A 104 -20.12 -4.32 -1.96
C SER A 104 -18.75 -4.98 -2.07
N PRO A 105 -18.54 -6.21 -1.55
CA PRO A 105 -17.26 -6.89 -1.63
C PRO A 105 -16.72 -7.10 -3.04
N GLN A 106 -17.57 -7.55 -3.96
CA GLN A 106 -17.18 -7.69 -5.35
C GLN A 106 -16.71 -6.35 -5.95
N LYS A 107 -17.36 -5.25 -5.60
CA LYS A 107 -17.00 -3.93 -6.13
C LYS A 107 -15.72 -3.41 -5.51
N TYR A 108 -15.61 -3.39 -4.17
CA TYR A 108 -14.41 -2.85 -3.53
C TYR A 108 -13.18 -3.71 -3.83
N LEU A 109 -13.29 -5.03 -4.00
CA LEU A 109 -12.12 -5.85 -4.35
C LEU A 109 -11.57 -5.49 -5.74
N ARG A 110 -12.43 -5.14 -6.71
CA ARG A 110 -11.97 -4.62 -8.00
C ARG A 110 -11.29 -3.26 -7.85
N GLU A 111 -11.86 -2.40 -7.00
CA GLU A 111 -11.28 -1.08 -6.70
C GLU A 111 -9.93 -1.22 -5.98
N ASN A 112 -9.77 -2.21 -5.09
CA ASN A 112 -8.51 -2.50 -4.40
C ASN A 112 -7.44 -2.99 -5.39
N VAL A 113 -7.78 -3.88 -6.34
CA VAL A 113 -6.83 -4.27 -7.42
C VAL A 113 -6.32 -3.05 -8.18
N LEU A 114 -7.22 -2.11 -8.51
CA LEU A 114 -6.84 -0.87 -9.18
C LEU A 114 -6.02 0.05 -8.26
N ALA A 115 -6.32 0.09 -6.97
CA ALA A 115 -5.58 0.86 -5.98
C ALA A 115 -4.12 0.39 -5.89
N GLU A 116 -3.88 -0.92 -5.79
CA GLU A 116 -2.50 -1.45 -5.72
C GLU A 116 -1.75 -1.28 -7.04
N GLN A 117 -2.42 -1.42 -8.19
CA GLN A 117 -1.80 -1.09 -9.48
C GLN A 117 -1.38 0.38 -9.54
N ASN A 118 -2.21 1.28 -9.00
CA ASN A 118 -1.86 2.69 -8.89
C ASN A 118 -0.74 2.93 -7.87
N ALA A 119 -0.69 2.20 -6.76
CA ALA A 119 0.38 2.26 -5.78
C ALA A 119 1.72 1.89 -6.43
N ILE A 120 1.79 0.77 -7.15
CA ILE A 120 2.99 0.35 -7.91
C ILE A 120 3.43 1.45 -8.88
N MET A 121 2.52 1.98 -9.71
CA MET A 121 2.86 3.07 -10.64
C MET A 121 3.37 4.32 -9.92
N ASN A 122 2.86 4.63 -8.72
CA ASN A 122 3.32 5.78 -7.93
C ASN A 122 4.70 5.51 -7.31
N TYR A 123 4.98 4.28 -6.88
CA TYR A 123 6.31 3.87 -6.42
C TYR A 123 7.33 3.94 -7.55
N GLU A 124 7.04 3.37 -8.71
CA GLU A 124 7.92 3.42 -9.89
C GLU A 124 8.24 4.87 -10.28
N ARG A 125 7.23 5.75 -10.33
CA ARG A 125 7.44 7.18 -10.57
C ARG A 125 8.30 7.84 -9.50
N THR A 126 8.10 7.50 -8.24
CA THR A 126 8.92 8.00 -7.13
C THR A 126 10.37 7.56 -7.29
N ILE A 127 10.62 6.27 -7.57
CA ILE A 127 11.95 5.69 -7.80
C ILE A 127 12.71 6.45 -8.90
N LEU A 128 12.06 6.78 -10.01
CA LEU A 128 12.68 7.53 -11.11
C LEU A 128 13.18 8.93 -10.72
N ASN A 129 12.63 9.50 -9.65
CA ASN A 129 13.00 10.84 -9.15
C ASN A 129 13.94 10.79 -7.94
N LEU A 130 14.28 9.59 -7.45
CA LEU A 130 15.22 9.40 -6.36
C LEU A 130 16.66 9.26 -6.87
N SER A 131 17.58 9.76 -6.07
CA SER A 131 19.03 9.56 -6.16
C SER A 131 19.55 8.52 -5.18
N SER A 132 18.92 8.39 -4.00
CA SER A 132 19.34 7.47 -2.94
C SER A 132 18.97 6.01 -3.26
N ASP A 133 19.97 5.17 -3.54
CA ASP A 133 19.75 3.78 -3.93
C ASP A 133 19.14 2.92 -2.81
N SER A 134 19.49 3.17 -1.53
CA SER A 134 18.88 2.48 -0.39
C SER A 134 17.37 2.75 -0.28
N VAL A 135 16.93 3.96 -0.62
CA VAL A 135 15.50 4.31 -0.66
C VAL A 135 14.83 3.62 -1.85
N LYS A 136 15.47 3.60 -3.03
CA LYS A 136 14.93 2.88 -4.19
C LYS A 136 14.72 1.40 -3.89
N MET A 137 15.70 0.75 -3.28
CA MET A 137 15.61 -0.66 -2.88
C MET A 137 14.45 -0.91 -1.90
N LEU A 138 14.20 0.01 -0.97
CA LEU A 138 13.02 -0.07 -0.10
C LEU A 138 11.72 -0.02 -0.91
N LEU A 139 11.59 0.94 -1.84
CA LEU A 139 10.37 1.10 -2.64
C LEU A 139 10.16 -0.10 -3.58
N GLU A 140 11.23 -0.59 -4.23
CA GLU A 140 11.20 -1.81 -5.05
C GLU A 140 10.77 -3.02 -4.23
N ARG A 141 11.23 -3.10 -2.96
CA ARG A 141 10.78 -4.15 -2.07
C ARG A 141 9.29 -4.03 -1.76
N ILE A 142 8.78 -2.84 -1.44
CA ILE A 142 7.34 -2.62 -1.19
C ILE A 142 6.51 -3.02 -2.42
N ILE A 143 6.95 -2.70 -3.64
CA ILE A 143 6.27 -3.11 -4.89
C ILE A 143 6.03 -4.63 -4.93
N LEU A 144 6.95 -5.45 -4.42
CA LEU A 144 6.75 -6.91 -4.38
C LEU A 144 5.58 -7.32 -3.47
N ASP A 145 5.31 -6.57 -2.40
CA ASP A 145 4.14 -6.81 -1.54
C ASP A 145 2.86 -6.38 -2.26
N GLU A 146 2.87 -5.27 -2.98
CA GLU A 146 1.72 -4.82 -3.79
C GLU A 146 1.33 -5.84 -4.88
N GLU A 147 2.32 -6.48 -5.50
CA GLU A 147 2.05 -7.57 -6.44
C GLU A 147 1.39 -8.77 -5.75
N VAL A 148 1.76 -9.07 -4.50
CA VAL A 148 1.12 -10.11 -3.68
C VAL A 148 -0.31 -9.70 -3.34
N HIS A 149 -0.56 -8.45 -2.94
CA HIS A 149 -1.89 -7.92 -2.67
C HIS A 149 -2.81 -8.05 -3.89
N ILE A 150 -2.34 -7.65 -5.08
CA ILE A 150 -3.08 -7.80 -6.35
C ILE A 150 -3.44 -9.26 -6.61
N LYS A 151 -2.49 -10.19 -6.45
CA LYS A 151 -2.74 -11.63 -6.66
C LYS A 151 -3.81 -12.15 -5.71
N ILE A 152 -3.79 -11.72 -4.44
CA ILE A 152 -4.77 -12.11 -3.42
C ILE A 152 -6.15 -11.56 -3.77
N PHE A 153 -6.29 -10.26 -4.05
CA PHE A 153 -7.59 -9.67 -4.39
C PHE A 153 -8.18 -10.28 -5.66
N LYS A 154 -7.38 -10.54 -6.69
CA LYS A 154 -7.82 -11.24 -7.91
C LYS A 154 -8.29 -12.67 -7.62
N ARG A 155 -7.59 -13.40 -6.75
CA ARG A 155 -8.01 -14.75 -6.32
C ARG A 155 -9.35 -14.68 -5.59
N LEU A 156 -9.51 -13.78 -4.63
CA LEU A 156 -10.77 -13.62 -3.89
C LEU A 156 -11.95 -13.24 -4.80
N LEU A 157 -11.70 -12.40 -5.82
CA LEU A 157 -12.71 -12.07 -6.84
C LEU A 157 -13.16 -13.30 -7.63
N LYS A 158 -12.23 -14.16 -8.03
CA LYS A 158 -12.52 -15.40 -8.72
C LYS A 158 -13.29 -16.37 -7.82
N ASP A 159 -12.78 -16.62 -6.62
CA ASP A 159 -13.28 -17.68 -5.74
C ASP A 159 -14.66 -17.37 -5.15
N HIS A 160 -14.98 -16.10 -4.89
CA HIS A 160 -16.24 -15.70 -4.25
C HIS A 160 -17.28 -15.09 -5.21
N PHE A 161 -16.86 -14.63 -6.40
CA PHE A 161 -17.75 -13.89 -7.31
C PHE A 161 -17.65 -14.32 -8.78
N ASP A 162 -16.88 -15.37 -9.11
CA ASP A 162 -16.69 -15.89 -10.47
C ASP A 162 -16.26 -14.81 -11.48
N VAL A 163 -15.37 -13.93 -11.03
CA VAL A 163 -14.84 -12.83 -11.83
C VAL A 163 -13.42 -13.16 -12.30
N GLU A 164 -13.22 -13.24 -13.62
CA GLU A 164 -11.87 -13.17 -14.19
C GLU A 164 -11.41 -11.71 -14.29
N CYS A 165 -10.34 -11.36 -13.56
CA CYS A 165 -9.69 -10.07 -13.71
C CYS A 165 -8.77 -10.11 -14.94
N GLU A 166 -9.21 -9.51 -16.05
CA GLU A 166 -8.40 -9.35 -17.25
C GLU A 166 -7.03 -8.73 -16.91
N SER A 167 -5.96 -9.41 -17.31
CA SER A 167 -4.63 -8.79 -17.43
C SER A 167 -4.70 -7.82 -18.59
N ARG A 168 -4.56 -6.51 -18.33
CA ARG A 168 -4.33 -5.56 -19.41
C ARG A 168 -3.04 -5.98 -20.14
N GLN A 169 -3.19 -6.25 -21.43
CA GLN A 169 -2.08 -6.35 -22.39
C GLN A 169 -1.31 -5.03 -22.46
#